data_AF-A0A0Q8EE49-F1
#
_entry.id   AF-A0A0Q8EE49-F1
#
_cell.length_a   1.000
_cell.length_b   1.000
_cell.length_c   1.000
_cell.angle_alpha   90.00
_cell.angle_beta   90.00
_cell.angle_gamma   90.00
#
_symmetry.space_group_name_H-M   'P 1'
#
loop_
_entity.id
_entity.type
_entity.pdbx_description
1 polymer ?
#
loop_
_entity_poly.entity_id
_entity_poly.type
_entity_poly.pdbx_seq_one_letter_code
_entity_poly.pdbx_strand_id
1 'polypeptide(L)'
;MRMAQIVDERAALVLLRPWRTAQATVLPQVVGSRRDGTETIGLDIMPWAEDFAQAFVGHSGHARVDRAVQLAIPLFSGLDYLHEQHTVVHRDIHPSNVMYAEGRLVLVDWGIASNVTDGISTLTAAIGKEQTVYFAPETAAHQRVGRFTDAWAMGMLLCEMACGEPPMRVGGVAGVRLPAAANQLPRWLVAVIEGLATSSVRDRMRLEDAIDALHDAGRSSVAAGGPAFEPSHSTALTAQPAISTTSTTMAQEGPDAAHRRTRAREFFAEGYELLKSGRAHEALRAYLEVISMCDGDPDPIMRQNMAMALNNTQWAQNRLGQHAEAVGTCSRMVHAFGGDSDLLLRRQVATALNGSGYAKAALRLNDGAIADWDAVVTRFGNEPDLVLRRQVAMALRDKGLALSALDRRIDALSTYTRLIESFERDTDLAIRRQVAMALNNKRSCLHRLGHQADALAACTRLVDVFGSDSDTLIRQQVAVALRSKGLLLDRSRQREGALAAYGRLVDIFESDPDPSIQESVGWARRRLRGE
;
A
#
# COMPACT_ATOMS: atom_id res chain seq x y z
N MET A 1 -21.72 28.05 15.52
CA MET A 1 -21.58 29.28 14.71
C MET A 1 -21.28 28.89 13.26
N ARG A 2 -21.51 29.75 12.26
CA ARG A 2 -21.34 29.35 10.84
C ARG A 2 -19.88 29.32 10.39
N MET A 3 -19.60 28.38 9.48
CA MET A 3 -18.61 28.39 8.38
C MET A 3 -17.23 29.03 8.59
N ALA A 4 -16.20 28.22 8.35
CA ALA A 4 -15.23 28.53 7.31
C ALA A 4 -15.02 27.26 6.46
N GLN A 5 -15.05 27.40 5.12
CA GLN A 5 -14.47 26.39 4.23
C GLN A 5 -12.99 26.74 4.08
N ILE A 6 -12.10 25.85 4.50
CA ILE A 6 -10.66 25.96 4.19
C ILE A 6 -10.21 24.57 3.73
N VAL A 7 -9.77 24.51 2.48
CA VAL A 7 -8.93 23.42 1.97
C VAL A 7 -7.50 23.91 2.17
N ASP A 8 -6.80 23.39 3.17
CA ASP A 8 -5.39 23.72 3.38
C ASP A 8 -4.53 22.84 2.47
N GLU A 9 -3.94 23.46 1.45
CA GLU A 9 -3.04 22.80 0.50
C GLU A 9 -1.83 22.16 1.19
N ARG A 10 -1.39 22.69 2.35
CA ARG A 10 -0.26 22.14 3.12
C ARG A 10 -0.54 20.73 3.62
N ALA A 11 -1.78 20.44 4.02
CA ALA A 11 -2.21 19.11 4.41
C ALA A 11 -2.25 18.12 3.21
N ALA A 12 -2.49 18.64 2.00
CA ALA A 12 -2.55 17.83 0.78
C ALA A 12 -1.15 17.43 0.25
N LEU A 13 -0.07 18.04 0.72
CA LEU A 13 1.30 17.73 0.26
C LEU A 13 1.85 16.39 0.76
N VAL A 14 1.31 15.82 1.83
CA VAL A 14 1.81 14.56 2.45
C VAL A 14 0.71 13.50 2.65
N LEU A 15 -0.58 13.84 2.54
CA LEU A 15 -1.69 12.90 2.77
C LEU A 15 -2.41 12.43 1.51
N LEU A 16 -2.10 11.21 1.07
CA LEU A 16 -3.11 10.34 0.44
C LEU A 16 -3.98 9.73 1.55
N ARG A 17 -4.97 10.51 1.99
CA ARG A 17 -5.84 10.29 3.17
C ARG A 17 -6.16 8.83 3.54
N PRO A 18 -6.16 8.57 4.85
CA PRO A 18 -7.29 7.89 5.48
C PRO A 18 -7.92 8.67 6.65
N TRP A 19 -8.90 8.01 7.29
CA TRP A 19 -9.64 8.37 8.52
C TRP A 19 -10.87 9.30 8.40
N ARG A 20 -11.97 8.77 8.93
CA ARG A 20 -13.18 9.46 9.41
C ARG A 20 -13.38 9.09 10.87
N THR A 21 -13.97 9.99 11.64
CA THR A 21 -14.79 9.66 12.81
C THR A 21 -16.09 10.45 12.74
N ALA A 22 -17.16 9.95 13.38
CA ALA A 22 -18.55 10.38 13.20
C ALA A 22 -18.76 11.91 13.33
N GLN A 23 -19.70 12.54 12.61
CA GLN A 23 -21.06 12.09 12.29
C GLN A 23 -21.57 12.53 10.89
N ALA A 24 -22.52 11.74 10.36
CA ALA A 24 -23.61 12.02 9.38
C ALA A 24 -23.41 13.11 8.27
N THR A 25 -23.77 12.88 6.99
CA THR A 25 -24.72 11.90 6.41
C THR A 25 -24.31 11.48 4.99
N VAL A 26 -24.84 10.33 4.54
CA VAL A 26 -24.77 9.76 3.16
C VAL A 26 -23.45 9.08 2.76
N LEU A 27 -23.58 7.80 2.41
CA LEU A 27 -22.70 6.91 1.64
C LEU A 27 -23.62 5.91 0.92
N PRO A 28 -23.30 5.47 -0.31
CA PRO A 28 -22.73 4.12 -0.47
C PRO A 28 -21.74 3.98 -1.66
N GLN A 29 -21.06 2.84 -1.84
CA GLN A 29 -19.93 2.36 -1.02
C GLN A 29 -18.81 1.85 -1.97
N VAL A 30 -17.56 1.80 -1.49
CA VAL A 30 -16.81 0.52 -1.52
C VAL A 30 -16.40 0.25 -0.08
N VAL A 31 -17.29 -0.43 0.64
CA VAL A 31 -17.11 -0.82 2.05
C VAL A 31 -17.71 -2.22 2.18
N GLY A 32 -16.85 -3.23 2.29
CA GLY A 32 -17.26 -4.60 2.55
C GLY A 32 -17.70 -4.77 4.01
N SER A 33 -18.82 -4.17 4.41
CA SER A 33 -19.30 -4.26 5.79
C SER A 33 -19.72 -5.69 6.13
N ARG A 34 -18.96 -6.36 6.99
CA ARG A 34 -19.55 -7.34 7.90
C ARG A 34 -20.34 -6.61 9.00
N ARG A 35 -20.96 -7.36 9.92
CA ARG A 35 -22.00 -6.88 10.85
C ARG A 35 -21.45 -6.15 12.09
N ASP A 36 -20.21 -5.72 12.02
CA ASP A 36 -19.30 -5.48 13.15
C ASP A 36 -18.63 -4.11 13.13
N GLY A 37 -18.53 -3.45 11.97
CA GLY A 37 -18.18 -2.04 11.89
C GLY A 37 -16.69 -1.74 12.03
N THR A 38 -15.81 -2.74 11.86
CA THR A 38 -14.37 -2.47 11.70
C THR A 38 -14.07 -2.05 10.26
N GLU A 39 -13.88 -0.75 10.04
CA GLU A 39 -13.51 -0.21 8.74
C GLU A 39 -12.10 -0.68 8.33
N THR A 40 -11.95 -1.14 7.09
CA THR A 40 -10.63 -1.42 6.50
C THR A 40 -10.20 -0.25 5.63
N ILE A 41 -9.11 0.39 6.02
CA ILE A 41 -8.43 1.37 5.16
C ILE A 41 -7.68 0.61 4.05
N GLY A 42 -7.96 0.98 2.81
CA GLY A 42 -7.04 0.77 1.70
C GLY A 42 -6.30 2.08 1.43
N LEU A 43 -4.99 2.02 1.24
CA LEU A 43 -4.26 3.10 0.58
C LEU A 43 -4.46 2.97 -0.93
N ASP A 44 -5.10 3.96 -1.55
CA ASP A 44 -5.04 4.16 -3.00
C ASP A 44 -3.68 4.80 -3.33
N ILE A 45 -2.63 3.98 -3.47
CA ILE A 45 -1.33 4.45 -3.99
C ILE A 45 -1.56 4.98 -5.42
N MET A 46 -1.07 6.19 -5.71
CA MET A 46 -1.11 6.77 -7.05
C MET A 46 -0.50 5.79 -8.06
N PRO A 47 -1.21 5.35 -9.12
CA PRO A 47 -0.66 4.36 -10.06
C PRO A 47 0.52 4.86 -10.92
N TRP A 48 0.96 6.11 -10.73
CA TRP A 48 2.15 6.75 -11.31
C TRP A 48 3.22 7.12 -10.27
N ALA A 49 3.10 6.62 -9.04
CA ALA A 49 4.14 6.76 -8.04
C ALA A 49 5.30 5.80 -8.37
N GLU A 50 6.47 6.37 -8.60
CA GLU A 50 7.74 5.68 -8.84
C GLU A 50 8.44 5.42 -7.49
N ASP A 51 9.38 4.46 -7.45
CA ASP A 51 10.15 4.18 -6.23
C ASP A 51 10.96 5.40 -5.79
N PHE A 52 11.12 5.65 -4.48
CA PHE A 52 11.86 6.78 -3.88
C PHE A 52 13.18 7.15 -4.60
N ALA A 53 13.98 6.15 -5.01
CA ALA A 53 15.27 6.35 -5.67
C ALA A 53 15.17 7.11 -7.01
N GLN A 54 14.03 6.99 -7.71
CA GLN A 54 13.78 7.62 -9.00
C GLN A 54 13.81 9.15 -8.93
N ALA A 55 13.50 9.72 -7.76
CA ALA A 55 13.53 11.16 -7.49
C ALA A 55 14.91 11.83 -7.69
N PHE A 56 15.97 11.01 -7.74
CA PHE A 56 17.37 11.42 -7.80
C PHE A 56 18.13 10.88 -9.03
N VAL A 57 17.45 10.22 -9.98
CA VAL A 57 18.11 9.77 -11.22
C VAL A 57 18.68 10.98 -11.98
N GLY A 58 19.91 10.85 -12.47
CA GLY A 58 20.67 11.94 -13.10
C GLY A 58 21.25 12.99 -12.14
N HIS A 59 20.98 12.93 -10.83
CA HIS A 59 21.45 13.91 -9.85
C HIS A 59 22.62 13.36 -9.02
N SER A 60 23.75 14.08 -9.02
CA SER A 60 24.96 13.74 -8.26
C SER A 60 25.64 14.98 -7.68
N GLY A 61 26.49 14.79 -6.66
CA GLY A 61 27.19 15.89 -5.97
C GLY A 61 26.24 16.99 -5.47
N HIS A 62 26.61 18.26 -5.67
CA HIS A 62 25.79 19.41 -5.28
C HIS A 62 24.35 19.34 -5.80
N ALA A 63 24.15 18.98 -7.08
CA ALA A 63 22.81 18.87 -7.66
C ALA A 63 21.93 17.80 -6.98
N ARG A 64 22.54 16.76 -6.38
CA ARG A 64 21.82 15.80 -5.53
C ARG A 64 21.46 16.41 -4.17
N VAL A 65 22.36 17.18 -3.57
CA VAL A 65 22.10 17.89 -2.30
C VAL A 65 20.95 18.89 -2.47
N ASP A 66 20.98 19.70 -3.53
CA ASP A 66 19.92 20.67 -3.81
C ASP A 66 18.57 19.98 -4.03
N ARG A 67 18.56 18.87 -4.79
CA ARG A 67 17.36 18.04 -5.00
C ARG A 67 16.86 17.40 -3.71
N ALA A 68 17.75 16.96 -2.82
CA ALA A 68 17.40 16.41 -1.52
C ALA A 68 16.71 17.45 -0.63
N VAL A 69 17.25 18.67 -0.54
CA VAL A 69 16.67 19.78 0.23
C VAL A 69 15.30 20.17 -0.34
N GLN A 70 15.18 20.30 -1.67
CA GLN A 70 13.94 20.64 -2.36
C GLN A 70 12.81 19.63 -2.07
N LEU A 71 13.14 18.34 -1.97
CA LEU A 71 12.17 17.27 -1.70
C LEU A 71 11.90 17.05 -0.21
N ALA A 72 12.88 17.29 0.66
CA ALA A 72 12.75 17.12 2.11
C ALA A 72 11.82 18.16 2.73
N ILE A 73 11.92 19.43 2.31
CA ILE A 73 11.15 20.54 2.91
C ILE A 73 9.62 20.28 2.87
N PRO A 74 8.98 19.94 1.72
CA PRO A 74 7.55 19.64 1.71
C PRO A 74 7.17 18.37 2.49
N LEU A 75 8.02 17.34 2.41
CA LEU A 75 7.83 16.05 3.07
C LEU A 75 7.85 16.18 4.60
N PHE A 76 8.79 16.97 5.13
CA PHE A 76 8.90 17.29 6.55
C PHE A 76 7.72 18.18 6.97
N SER A 77 7.40 19.22 6.18
CA SER A 77 6.34 20.19 6.50
C SER A 77 4.95 19.57 6.66
N GLY A 78 4.57 18.64 5.77
CA GLY A 78 3.27 17.98 5.88
C GLY A 78 3.21 16.91 6.99
N LEU A 79 4.36 16.38 7.43
CA LEU A 79 4.46 15.48 8.58
C LEU A 79 4.45 16.25 9.91
N ASP A 80 5.16 17.37 10.00
CA ASP A 80 5.13 18.28 11.16
C ASP A 80 3.71 18.84 11.39
N TYR A 81 3.04 19.26 10.30
CA TYR A 81 1.61 19.61 10.31
C TYR A 81 0.72 18.49 10.88
N LEU A 82 1.04 17.22 10.59
CA LEU A 82 0.31 16.07 11.12
C LEU A 82 0.60 15.78 12.59
N HIS A 83 1.84 16.01 13.04
CA HIS A 83 2.21 15.93 14.45
C HIS A 83 1.47 16.99 15.28
N GLU A 84 1.46 18.25 14.84
CA GLU A 84 0.92 19.36 15.63
C GLU A 84 -0.59 19.57 15.46
N GLN A 85 -1.16 19.47 14.25
CA GLN A 85 -2.58 19.72 14.02
C GLN A 85 -3.47 18.48 14.22
N HIS A 86 -2.91 17.26 14.09
CA HIS A 86 -3.68 16.01 14.11
C HIS A 86 -3.14 14.95 15.08
N THR A 87 -1.97 15.15 15.70
CA THR A 87 -1.27 14.19 16.58
C THR A 87 -0.96 12.82 15.95
N VAL A 88 -0.91 12.75 14.61
CA VAL A 88 -0.67 11.51 13.86
C VAL A 88 0.83 11.26 13.73
N VAL A 89 1.30 10.09 14.18
CA VAL A 89 2.71 9.66 14.11
C VAL A 89 2.80 8.44 13.19
N HIS A 90 3.69 8.46 12.20
CA HIS A 90 3.77 7.44 11.14
C HIS A 90 4.44 6.13 11.60
N ARG A 91 5.44 6.22 12.49
CA ARG A 91 6.17 5.12 13.15
C ARG A 91 7.02 4.21 12.25
N ASP A 92 6.79 4.24 10.94
CA ASP A 92 7.38 3.31 9.97
C ASP A 92 7.80 4.05 8.68
N ILE A 93 8.69 5.05 8.83
CA ILE A 93 9.22 5.83 7.71
C ILE A 93 10.55 5.21 7.26
N HIS A 94 10.59 4.70 6.03
CA HIS A 94 11.79 4.21 5.35
C HIS A 94 11.54 4.28 3.82
N PRO A 95 12.55 4.16 2.95
CA PRO A 95 12.42 4.41 1.51
C PRO A 95 11.31 3.65 0.78
N SER A 96 10.96 2.44 1.22
CA SER A 96 9.87 1.65 0.61
C SER A 96 8.48 2.21 0.94
N ASN A 97 8.36 2.97 2.03
CA ASN A 97 7.15 3.68 2.45
C ASN A 97 7.19 5.16 1.99
N VAL A 98 8.09 5.51 1.06
CA VAL A 98 8.16 6.82 0.41
C VAL A 98 8.05 6.62 -1.11
N MET A 99 7.05 7.23 -1.73
CA MET A 99 6.86 7.18 -3.18
C MET A 99 7.24 8.52 -3.82
N TYR A 100 7.75 8.49 -5.04
CA TYR A 100 8.03 9.67 -5.84
C TYR A 100 6.94 9.88 -6.89
N ALA A 101 6.26 11.03 -6.87
CA ALA A 101 5.22 11.37 -7.83
C ALA A 101 5.25 12.86 -8.14
N GLU A 102 5.08 13.23 -9.42
CA GLU A 102 4.93 14.64 -9.87
C GLU A 102 6.03 15.58 -9.37
N GLY A 103 7.26 15.08 -9.23
CA GLY A 103 8.40 15.86 -8.75
C GLY A 103 8.47 16.04 -7.24
N ARG A 104 7.63 15.33 -6.47
CA ARG A 104 7.49 15.38 -4.99
C ARG A 104 7.69 13.99 -4.38
N LEU A 105 7.98 13.94 -3.07
CA LEU A 105 7.93 12.71 -2.27
C LEU A 105 6.64 12.65 -1.44
N VAL A 106 6.07 11.46 -1.27
CA VAL A 106 4.80 11.22 -0.56
C VAL A 106 4.97 10.03 0.39
N LEU A 107 4.47 10.14 1.62
CA LEU A 107 4.45 9.03 2.59
C LEU A 107 3.29 8.08 2.32
N VAL A 108 3.59 6.78 2.24
CA VAL A 108 2.63 5.69 2.06
C VAL A 108 2.75 4.65 3.19
N ASP A 109 1.78 3.75 3.27
CA ASP A 109 1.65 2.70 4.30
C ASP A 109 1.78 3.22 5.75
N TRP A 110 1.07 4.32 6.00
CA TRP A 110 0.83 4.93 7.31
C TRP A 110 0.60 3.89 8.41
N GLY A 111 1.53 3.83 9.37
CA GLY A 111 1.64 2.72 10.30
C GLY A 111 0.45 2.55 11.24
N ILE A 112 -0.51 1.69 10.86
CA ILE A 112 -1.57 1.17 11.75
C ILE A 112 -1.00 0.13 12.75
N ALA A 113 0.28 0.28 13.12
CA ALA A 113 0.97 -0.46 14.15
C ALA A 113 0.63 0.14 15.53
N SER A 114 -0.53 -0.27 16.05
CA SER A 114 -0.98 0.06 17.40
C SER A 114 -0.07 -0.58 18.45
N ASN A 115 0.91 0.20 18.93
CA ASN A 115 1.72 -0.03 20.13
C ASN A 115 2.35 -1.44 20.23
N VAL A 116 3.37 -1.70 19.41
CA VAL A 116 4.23 -2.89 19.57
C VAL A 116 5.16 -2.70 20.76
N THR A 117 5.07 -3.60 21.75
CA THR A 117 5.95 -3.64 22.94
C THR A 117 6.97 -4.79 22.93
N ASP A 118 7.01 -5.61 21.88
CA ASP A 118 7.74 -6.88 21.86
C ASP A 118 8.84 -6.99 20.79
N GLY A 119 10.07 -7.30 21.23
CA GLY A 119 11.12 -8.02 20.46
C GLY A 119 11.80 -7.35 19.24
N ILE A 120 12.85 -6.54 19.46
CA ILE A 120 13.82 -6.12 18.41
C ILE A 120 14.33 -7.32 17.60
N SER A 121 14.67 -8.40 18.30
CA SER A 121 15.31 -9.60 17.75
C SER A 121 14.46 -10.27 16.66
N THR A 122 13.13 -10.22 16.80
CA THR A 122 12.19 -10.76 15.82
C THR A 122 12.02 -9.82 14.63
N LEU A 123 11.86 -8.50 14.87
CA LEU A 123 11.77 -7.47 13.83
C LEU A 123 13.03 -7.44 12.94
N THR A 124 14.21 -7.50 13.56
CA THR A 124 15.51 -7.48 12.86
C THR A 124 15.73 -8.69 11.94
N ALA A 125 15.06 -9.81 12.23
CA ALA A 125 15.13 -11.01 11.40
C ALA A 125 14.14 -10.99 10.21
N ALA A 126 13.05 -10.21 10.30
CA ALA A 126 12.00 -10.17 9.29
C ALA A 126 12.14 -9.04 8.25
N ILE A 127 12.77 -7.92 8.64
CA ILE A 127 12.73 -6.66 7.88
C ILE A 127 14.07 -6.39 7.12
N GLY A 128 15.08 -7.24 7.35
CA GLY A 128 16.41 -7.11 6.75
C GLY A 128 17.29 -6.09 7.48
N LYS A 129 18.61 -6.29 7.46
CA LYS A 129 19.56 -5.47 8.25
C LYS A 129 19.59 -4.01 7.80
N GLU A 130 19.40 -3.74 6.52
CA GLU A 130 19.48 -2.40 5.92
C GLU A 130 18.37 -1.47 6.43
N GLN A 131 17.13 -1.96 6.52
CA GLN A 131 16.00 -1.19 7.01
C GLN A 131 16.07 -0.90 8.53
N THR A 132 16.93 -1.61 9.28
CA THR A 132 17.05 -1.38 10.74
C THR A 132 17.53 0.02 11.11
N VAL A 133 18.17 0.78 10.21
CA VAL A 133 18.76 2.09 10.54
C VAL A 133 17.70 3.18 10.76
N TYR A 134 16.57 3.10 10.07
CA TYR A 134 15.47 4.07 10.18
C TYR A 134 14.71 4.01 11.51
N PHE A 135 14.80 2.88 12.24
CA PHE A 135 14.19 2.78 13.56
C PHE A 135 14.90 3.68 14.58
N ALA A 136 14.14 4.49 15.31
CA ALA A 136 14.70 5.33 16.36
C ALA A 136 15.19 4.48 17.55
N PRO A 137 16.18 4.95 18.34
CA PRO A 137 16.71 4.19 19.48
C PRO A 137 15.64 3.84 20.53
N GLU A 138 14.62 4.71 20.71
CA GLU A 138 13.47 4.43 21.56
C GLU A 138 12.52 3.37 20.98
N THR A 139 12.37 3.30 19.64
CA THR A 139 11.61 2.24 18.96
C THR A 139 12.27 0.88 19.14
N ALA A 140 13.60 0.85 19.00
CA ALA A 140 14.37 -0.34 19.30
C ALA A 140 14.21 -0.71 20.79
N ALA A 141 14.41 0.23 21.72
CA ALA A 141 14.35 -0.02 23.15
C ALA A 141 12.94 -0.28 23.74
N HIS A 142 11.90 -0.46 22.91
CA HIS A 142 10.49 -0.62 23.29
C HIS A 142 9.95 0.51 24.19
N GLN A 143 10.54 1.69 24.04
CA GLN A 143 10.15 2.89 24.75
C GLN A 143 9.03 3.63 24.00
N ARG A 144 8.47 4.67 24.63
CA ARG A 144 7.30 5.38 24.10
C ARG A 144 7.64 6.19 22.85
N VAL A 145 7.31 5.63 21.68
CA VAL A 145 7.38 6.32 20.38
C VAL A 145 6.45 7.53 20.29
N GLY A 146 6.82 8.50 19.44
CA GLY A 146 6.07 9.75 19.22
C GLY A 146 6.66 10.55 18.04
N ARG A 147 6.31 11.83 17.88
CA ARG A 147 6.80 12.67 16.75
C ARG A 147 8.33 12.65 16.53
N PHE A 148 9.10 12.57 17.62
CA PHE A 148 10.55 12.48 17.57
C PHE A 148 11.07 11.17 16.95
N THR A 149 10.29 10.08 17.02
CA THR A 149 10.59 8.80 16.34
C THR A 149 10.56 8.97 14.83
N ASP A 150 9.53 9.66 14.32
CA ASP A 150 9.45 10.00 12.90
C ASP A 150 10.56 10.98 12.48
N ALA A 151 10.91 11.94 13.35
CA ALA A 151 12.00 12.88 13.11
C ALA A 151 13.37 12.17 12.94
N TRP A 152 13.65 11.12 13.73
CA TRP A 152 14.84 10.28 13.53
C TRP A 152 14.84 9.62 12.14
N ALA A 153 13.72 9.00 11.77
CA ALA A 153 13.59 8.31 10.49
C ALA A 153 13.74 9.27 9.30
N MET A 154 13.20 10.50 9.43
CA MET A 154 13.41 11.59 8.48
C MET A 154 14.87 12.06 8.39
N GLY A 155 15.62 12.06 9.51
CA GLY A 155 17.07 12.31 9.50
C GLY A 155 17.86 11.24 8.75
N MET A 156 17.49 9.96 8.90
CA MET A 156 18.09 8.84 8.15
C MET A 156 17.76 8.92 6.66
N LEU A 157 16.50 9.23 6.32
CA LEU A 157 16.05 9.43 4.93
C LEU A 157 16.79 10.60 4.27
N LEU A 158 16.87 11.76 4.93
CA LEU A 158 17.61 12.94 4.44
C LEU A 158 19.09 12.63 4.19
N CYS A 159 19.71 11.79 5.01
CA CYS A 159 21.08 11.31 4.80
C CYS A 159 21.21 10.54 3.48
N GLU A 160 20.32 9.59 3.20
CA GLU A 160 20.30 8.81 1.95
C GLU A 160 19.93 9.66 0.72
N MET A 161 18.97 10.58 0.87
CA MET A 161 18.62 11.56 -0.15
C MET A 161 19.86 12.36 -0.57
N ALA A 162 20.65 12.85 0.39
CA ALA A 162 21.86 13.62 0.11
C ALA A 162 23.06 12.76 -0.35
N CYS A 163 23.30 11.59 0.24
CA CYS A 163 24.49 10.77 0.01
C CYS A 163 24.38 9.83 -1.21
N GLY A 164 23.18 9.34 -1.54
CA GLY A 164 22.99 8.28 -2.54
C GLY A 164 23.12 6.85 -2.00
N GLU A 165 23.48 6.71 -0.73
CA GLU A 165 23.58 5.45 0.02
C GLU A 165 23.07 5.68 1.45
N PRO A 166 22.39 4.70 2.07
CA PRO A 166 21.85 4.87 3.42
C PRO A 166 22.94 4.80 4.50
N PRO A 167 22.74 5.47 5.65
CA PRO A 167 23.66 5.37 6.78
C PRO A 167 23.68 3.95 7.37
N MET A 168 24.77 3.58 8.06
CA MET A 168 24.94 2.24 8.63
C MET A 168 24.69 2.23 10.14
N ARG A 169 23.94 1.22 10.62
CA ARG A 169 23.79 0.92 12.06
C ARG A 169 25.12 0.37 12.62
N VAL A 170 25.62 0.94 13.72
CA VAL A 170 26.90 0.56 14.36
C VAL A 170 26.79 0.61 15.88
N GLY A 171 27.45 -0.29 16.61
CA GLY A 171 27.62 -0.16 18.06
C GLY A 171 26.35 -0.42 18.91
N GLY A 172 25.36 -1.12 18.38
CA GLY A 172 24.11 -1.46 19.09
C GLY A 172 22.90 -0.72 18.53
N VAL A 173 21.90 -0.47 19.37
CA VAL A 173 20.59 0.09 18.95
C VAL A 173 20.63 1.59 18.62
N ALA A 174 21.58 2.34 19.19
CA ALA A 174 21.59 3.80 19.12
C ALA A 174 22.61 4.39 18.13
N GLY A 175 23.71 3.69 17.86
CA GLY A 175 24.80 4.23 17.04
C GLY A 175 24.52 4.15 15.54
N VAL A 176 24.88 5.23 14.85
CA VAL A 176 24.80 5.35 13.39
C VAL A 176 26.15 5.86 12.88
N ARG A 177 26.59 5.35 11.74
CA ARG A 177 27.74 5.88 10.99
C ARG A 177 27.25 6.37 9.64
N LEU A 178 27.42 7.67 9.38
CA LEU A 178 27.07 8.28 8.10
C LEU A 178 27.93 7.69 6.96
N PRO A 179 27.46 7.72 5.70
CA PRO A 179 28.19 7.17 4.57
C PRO A 179 29.44 8.00 4.21
N ALA A 180 30.30 7.47 3.33
CA ALA A 180 31.56 8.16 3.00
C ALA A 180 31.31 9.48 2.25
N ALA A 181 30.20 9.56 1.50
CA ALA A 181 29.72 10.77 0.83
C ALA A 181 29.36 11.91 1.81
N ALA A 182 29.00 11.61 3.07
CA ALA A 182 28.64 12.61 4.07
C ALA A 182 29.76 13.63 4.34
N ASN A 183 31.03 13.23 4.17
CA ASN A 183 32.19 14.12 4.29
C ASN A 183 32.24 15.25 3.25
N GLN A 184 31.45 15.15 2.18
CA GLN A 184 31.35 16.15 1.10
C GLN A 184 30.10 17.04 1.25
N LEU A 185 29.24 16.77 2.23
CA LEU A 185 28.03 17.56 2.46
C LEU A 185 28.35 18.90 3.15
N PRO A 186 27.54 19.96 2.93
CA PRO A 186 27.65 21.19 3.69
C PRO A 186 27.47 20.93 5.19
N ARG A 187 28.31 21.57 6.03
CA ARG A 187 28.30 21.39 7.50
C ARG A 187 26.93 21.62 8.14
N TRP A 188 26.13 22.54 7.61
CA TRP A 188 24.77 22.82 8.11
C TRP A 188 23.83 21.64 7.85
N LEU A 189 23.96 20.94 6.72
CA LEU A 189 23.13 19.78 6.39
C LEU A 189 23.52 18.57 7.23
N VAL A 190 24.82 18.38 7.47
CA VAL A 190 25.31 17.38 8.43
C VAL A 190 24.73 17.66 9.82
N ALA A 191 24.74 18.91 10.28
CA ALA A 191 24.16 19.28 11.59
C ALA A 191 22.64 19.04 11.68
N VAL A 192 21.87 19.22 10.60
CA VAL A 192 20.44 18.86 10.57
C VAL A 192 20.27 17.33 10.63
N ILE A 193 21.04 16.58 9.86
CA ILE A 193 21.02 15.11 9.87
C ILE A 193 21.38 14.57 11.27
N GLU A 194 22.44 15.08 11.90
CA GLU A 194 22.89 14.67 13.24
C GLU A 194 21.93 15.14 14.36
N GLY A 195 21.32 16.31 14.22
CA GLY A 195 20.28 16.81 15.14
C GLY A 195 19.02 15.93 15.13
N LEU A 196 18.56 15.52 13.95
CA LEU A 196 17.47 14.56 13.80
C LEU A 196 17.89 13.14 14.24
N ALA A 197 19.13 12.74 13.97
CA ALA A 197 19.74 11.47 14.39
C ALA A 197 20.26 11.48 15.85
N THR A 198 19.86 12.44 16.68
CA THR A 198 20.30 12.52 18.08
C THR A 198 19.59 11.45 18.91
N SER A 199 20.37 10.62 19.61
CA SER A 199 19.83 9.43 20.29
C SER A 199 18.90 9.76 21.46
N SER A 200 19.13 10.88 22.15
CA SER A 200 18.25 11.36 23.22
C SER A 200 16.99 12.01 22.64
N VAL A 201 15.82 11.42 22.92
CA VAL A 201 14.51 11.98 22.52
C VAL A 201 14.27 13.39 23.08
N ARG A 202 14.91 13.74 24.21
CA ARG A 202 14.82 15.08 24.82
C ARG A 202 15.54 16.15 23.99
N ASP A 203 16.66 15.77 23.40
CA ASP A 203 17.65 16.70 22.80
C ASP A 203 17.67 16.58 21.26
N ARG A 204 16.80 15.74 20.69
CA ARG A 204 16.60 15.55 19.25
C ARG A 204 15.90 16.77 18.64
N MET A 205 16.44 17.22 17.51
CA MET A 205 15.87 18.29 16.69
C MET A 205 14.42 17.97 16.28
N ARG A 206 13.55 18.98 16.27
CA ARG A 206 12.17 18.83 15.79
C ARG A 206 12.10 18.97 14.26
N LEU A 207 10.96 18.60 13.67
CA LEU A 207 10.74 18.85 12.25
C LEU A 207 10.60 20.36 11.97
N GLU A 208 9.88 21.13 12.80
CA GLU A 208 9.90 22.61 12.74
C GLU A 208 11.32 23.21 12.69
N ASP A 209 12.21 22.86 13.63
CA ASP A 209 13.60 23.35 13.67
C ASP A 209 14.38 22.96 12.40
N ALA A 210 14.18 21.74 11.90
CA ALA A 210 14.85 21.22 10.72
C ALA A 210 14.35 21.89 9.42
N ILE A 211 13.05 22.17 9.30
CA ILE A 211 12.44 22.85 8.16
C ILE A 211 13.00 24.27 8.03
N ASP A 212 13.09 25.02 9.14
CA ASP A 212 13.68 26.36 9.14
C ASP A 212 15.17 26.33 8.77
N ALA A 213 15.95 25.38 9.31
CA ALA A 213 17.36 25.22 8.97
C ALA A 213 17.60 24.86 7.49
N LEU A 214 16.78 23.96 6.91
CA LEU A 214 16.80 23.64 5.48
C LEU A 214 16.46 24.89 4.63
N HIS A 215 15.50 25.70 5.07
CA HIS A 215 15.08 26.92 4.39
C HIS A 215 16.13 28.05 4.43
N ASP A 216 16.75 28.32 5.58
CA ASP A 216 17.79 29.37 5.70
C ASP A 216 19.05 29.05 4.92
N ALA A 217 19.42 27.77 4.83
CA ALA A 217 20.48 27.32 3.95
C ALA A 217 20.16 27.57 2.47
N GLY A 218 18.93 27.28 2.04
CA GLY A 218 18.45 27.58 0.69
C GLY A 218 18.51 29.08 0.36
N ARG A 219 18.05 29.93 1.28
CA ARG A 219 18.16 31.40 1.17
C ARG A 219 19.62 31.86 1.06
N SER A 220 20.52 31.26 1.84
CA SER A 220 21.95 31.59 1.85
C SER A 220 22.68 31.19 0.57
N SER A 221 22.26 30.09 -0.09
CA SER A 221 22.81 29.65 -1.37
C SER A 221 22.51 30.64 -2.51
N VAL A 222 21.27 31.15 -2.54
CA VAL A 222 20.85 32.20 -3.49
C VAL A 222 21.63 33.50 -3.27
N ALA A 223 21.83 33.91 -2.00
CA ALA A 223 22.62 35.09 -1.66
C ALA A 223 24.11 34.99 -2.05
N ALA A 224 24.64 33.77 -2.23
CA ALA A 224 26.02 33.51 -2.66
C ALA A 224 26.19 33.49 -4.20
N GLY A 225 25.14 33.78 -4.98
CA GLY A 225 25.19 33.78 -6.45
C GLY A 225 24.76 32.46 -7.10
N GLY A 226 24.20 31.51 -6.33
CA GLY A 226 23.41 30.43 -6.90
C GLY A 226 22.12 30.96 -7.55
N PRO A 227 21.53 30.26 -8.54
CA PRO A 227 20.32 30.71 -9.20
C PRO A 227 19.16 30.87 -8.21
N ALA A 228 18.46 31.99 -8.29
CA ALA A 228 17.37 32.32 -7.37
C ALA A 228 16.17 31.36 -7.53
N PHE A 229 15.66 30.87 -6.41
CA PHE A 229 14.48 30.01 -6.37
C PHE A 229 13.20 30.86 -6.44
N GLU A 230 12.76 31.22 -7.65
CA GLU A 230 11.43 31.80 -7.85
C GLU A 230 10.34 30.71 -7.87
N PRO A 231 9.18 30.93 -7.22
CA PRO A 231 8.02 30.06 -7.34
C PRO A 231 7.30 30.31 -8.67
N SER A 232 7.72 29.61 -9.72
CA SER A 232 7.20 29.77 -11.09
C SER A 232 5.70 29.45 -11.21
N HIS A 233 4.85 30.47 -11.07
CA HIS A 233 3.50 30.45 -11.62
C HIS A 233 3.58 30.37 -13.16
N SER A 234 2.62 29.66 -13.77
CA SER A 234 2.60 29.40 -15.21
C SER A 234 2.48 30.67 -16.06
N THR A 235 3.37 30.88 -17.03
CA THR A 235 3.01 31.47 -18.34
C THR A 235 4.09 31.32 -19.42
N ALA A 236 3.63 31.08 -20.66
CA ALA A 236 4.27 31.37 -21.97
C ALA A 236 5.55 30.61 -22.41
N LEU A 237 5.62 30.36 -23.73
CA LEU A 237 6.78 29.80 -24.43
C LEU A 237 7.81 30.89 -24.79
N THR A 238 9.09 30.53 -24.82
CA THR A 238 10.06 30.96 -25.85
C THR A 238 11.25 29.97 -25.90
N ALA A 239 12.15 30.07 -26.90
CA ALA A 239 12.98 28.93 -27.34
C ALA A 239 14.50 29.21 -27.42
N GLN A 240 15.26 28.16 -27.78
CA GLN A 240 16.72 28.08 -28.07
C GLN A 240 17.67 27.96 -26.85
N PRO A 241 18.94 27.50 -27.04
CA PRO A 241 19.53 26.71 -28.14
C PRO A 241 20.15 25.37 -27.66
N ALA A 242 20.77 24.60 -28.57
CA ALA A 242 21.40 23.31 -28.26
C ALA A 242 22.94 23.34 -28.38
N ILE A 243 23.63 22.51 -27.58
CA ILE A 243 25.02 22.06 -27.81
C ILE A 243 25.09 20.55 -27.53
N SER A 244 25.55 19.77 -28.52
CA SER A 244 25.78 18.31 -28.45
C SER A 244 27.15 17.99 -27.81
N THR A 245 27.47 16.77 -27.33
CA THR A 245 27.53 15.48 -28.09
C THR A 245 27.68 14.23 -27.19
N THR A 246 27.50 13.02 -27.76
CA THR A 246 28.54 11.97 -27.61
C THR A 246 28.33 10.74 -26.68
N SER A 247 27.61 9.63 -26.92
CA SER A 247 26.51 9.23 -27.83
C SER A 247 26.01 7.84 -27.41
N THR A 248 24.70 7.68 -27.18
CA THR A 248 23.94 6.43 -27.41
C THR A 248 22.59 6.86 -28.01
N THR A 249 22.10 6.15 -29.02
CA THR A 249 21.10 6.65 -29.99
C THR A 249 19.73 7.00 -29.41
N MET A 250 19.59 8.17 -28.80
CA MET A 250 18.29 8.80 -28.56
C MET A 250 17.83 9.54 -29.82
N ALA A 251 16.67 9.19 -30.35
CA ALA A 251 15.98 10.01 -31.33
C ALA A 251 15.52 11.32 -30.66
N GLN A 252 15.64 12.45 -31.35
CA GLN A 252 15.16 13.73 -30.82
C GLN A 252 13.63 13.73 -30.76
N GLU A 253 13.09 13.85 -29.54
CA GLU A 253 11.65 13.91 -29.34
C GLU A 253 11.10 15.27 -29.80
N GLY A 254 10.08 15.25 -30.66
CA GLY A 254 9.40 16.47 -31.11
C GLY A 254 8.58 17.11 -29.98
N PRO A 255 8.38 18.45 -29.99
CA PRO A 255 7.64 19.16 -28.95
C PRO A 255 6.21 18.62 -28.76
N ASP A 256 5.58 18.14 -29.83
CA ASP A 256 4.24 17.55 -29.81
C ASP A 256 4.19 16.27 -28.96
N ALA A 257 5.26 15.47 -28.91
CA ALA A 257 5.31 14.27 -28.07
C ALA A 257 5.36 14.64 -26.58
N ALA A 258 6.19 15.62 -26.21
CA ALA A 258 6.25 16.15 -24.85
C ALA A 258 4.91 16.77 -24.43
N HIS A 259 4.28 17.57 -25.29
CA HIS A 259 2.96 18.16 -25.01
C HIS A 259 1.88 17.10 -24.80
N ARG A 260 1.80 16.07 -25.67
CA ARG A 260 0.84 14.97 -25.50
C ARG A 260 1.07 14.21 -24.19
N ARG A 261 2.33 13.92 -23.81
CA ARG A 261 2.65 13.24 -22.52
C ARG A 261 2.16 14.05 -21.31
N THR A 262 2.38 15.36 -21.31
CA THR A 262 1.89 16.25 -20.23
C THR A 262 0.38 16.21 -20.15
N ARG A 263 -0.31 16.38 -21.29
CA ARG A 263 -1.78 16.37 -21.35
C ARG A 263 -2.40 15.03 -20.97
N ALA A 264 -1.74 13.91 -21.29
CA ALA A 264 -2.15 12.58 -20.85
C ALA A 264 -2.04 12.42 -19.32
N ARG A 265 -1.02 13.02 -18.69
CA ARG A 265 -0.89 13.04 -17.22
C ARG A 265 -1.94 13.94 -16.56
N GLU A 266 -2.21 15.11 -17.12
CA GLU A 266 -3.22 16.07 -16.63
C GLU A 266 -4.62 15.43 -16.53
N PHE A 267 -5.12 14.84 -17.63
CA PHE A 267 -6.40 14.13 -17.62
C PHE A 267 -6.39 12.89 -16.71
N PHE A 268 -5.24 12.22 -16.52
CA PHE A 268 -5.15 11.06 -15.64
C PHE A 268 -5.28 11.46 -14.16
N ALA A 269 -4.63 12.55 -13.75
CA ALA A 269 -4.75 13.14 -12.42
C ALA A 269 -6.16 13.70 -12.17
N GLU A 270 -6.77 14.37 -13.15
CA GLU A 270 -8.17 14.81 -13.09
C GLU A 270 -9.10 13.60 -12.86
N GLY A 271 -8.94 12.55 -13.67
CA GLY A 271 -9.71 11.32 -13.55
C GLY A 271 -9.60 10.67 -12.16
N TYR A 272 -8.43 10.70 -11.55
CA TYR A 272 -8.19 10.15 -10.22
C TYR A 272 -8.92 10.93 -9.12
N GLU A 273 -8.78 12.26 -9.05
CA GLU A 273 -9.47 13.06 -8.04
C GLU A 273 -11.00 13.11 -8.26
N LEU A 274 -11.47 13.04 -9.51
CA LEU A 274 -12.89 12.82 -9.82
C LEU A 274 -13.39 11.47 -9.28
N LEU A 275 -12.61 10.40 -9.47
CA LEU A 275 -12.98 9.04 -9.04
C LEU A 275 -13.02 8.92 -7.50
N LYS A 276 -12.02 9.51 -6.85
CA LYS A 276 -11.85 9.61 -5.38
C LYS A 276 -12.94 10.47 -4.72
N SER A 277 -13.39 11.54 -5.38
CA SER A 277 -14.55 12.35 -4.96
C SER A 277 -15.91 11.72 -5.32
N GLY A 278 -15.93 10.50 -5.87
CA GLY A 278 -17.15 9.75 -6.20
C GLY A 278 -17.80 10.13 -7.54
N ARG A 279 -17.20 11.06 -8.29
CA ARG A 279 -17.67 11.55 -9.61
C ARG A 279 -17.27 10.58 -10.73
N ALA A 280 -17.57 9.29 -10.55
CA ALA A 280 -17.06 8.20 -11.40
C ALA A 280 -17.43 8.32 -12.89
N HIS A 281 -18.61 8.86 -13.21
CA HIS A 281 -19.00 9.17 -14.60
C HIS A 281 -18.12 10.22 -15.27
N GLU A 282 -17.58 11.16 -14.49
CA GLU A 282 -16.74 12.24 -15.01
C GLU A 282 -15.30 11.77 -15.12
N ALA A 283 -14.82 11.02 -14.12
CA ALA A 283 -13.54 10.31 -14.17
C ALA A 283 -13.42 9.40 -15.41
N LEU A 284 -14.49 8.68 -15.73
CA LEU A 284 -14.56 7.82 -16.92
C LEU A 284 -14.31 8.60 -18.22
N ARG A 285 -14.78 9.85 -18.34
CA ARG A 285 -14.49 10.70 -19.50
C ARG A 285 -13.01 11.05 -19.57
N ALA A 286 -12.43 11.53 -18.47
CA ALA A 286 -11.03 11.91 -18.40
C ALA A 286 -10.10 10.72 -18.75
N TYR A 287 -10.37 9.51 -18.24
CA TYR A 287 -9.61 8.32 -18.63
C TYR A 287 -9.77 7.91 -20.10
N LEU A 288 -10.95 8.11 -20.69
CA LEU A 288 -11.16 7.85 -22.13
C LEU A 288 -10.37 8.82 -23.02
N GLU A 289 -10.19 10.08 -22.61
CA GLU A 289 -9.29 11.02 -23.28
C GLU A 289 -7.82 10.56 -23.21
N VAL A 290 -7.36 10.08 -22.04
CA VAL A 290 -6.00 9.51 -21.89
C VAL A 290 -5.82 8.31 -22.82
N ILE A 291 -6.77 7.37 -22.83
CA ILE A 291 -6.74 6.20 -23.72
C ILE A 291 -6.68 6.65 -25.19
N SER A 292 -7.48 7.65 -25.59
CA SER A 292 -7.54 8.17 -26.96
C SER A 292 -6.24 8.84 -27.43
N MET A 293 -5.49 9.48 -26.52
CA MET A 293 -4.20 10.12 -26.84
C MET A 293 -3.01 9.16 -26.90
N CYS A 294 -3.15 7.97 -26.30
CA CYS A 294 -2.09 6.97 -26.19
C CYS A 294 -2.32 5.71 -27.05
N ASP A 295 -3.51 5.52 -27.64
CA ASP A 295 -3.82 4.32 -28.42
C ASP A 295 -2.90 4.20 -29.65
N GLY A 296 -2.24 3.05 -29.78
CA GLY A 296 -1.25 2.79 -30.83
C GLY A 296 0.09 3.51 -30.71
N ASP A 297 0.35 4.30 -29.65
CA ASP A 297 1.63 5.00 -29.49
C ASP A 297 2.77 4.04 -29.06
N PRO A 298 3.92 4.01 -29.76
CA PRO A 298 5.06 3.16 -29.38
C PRO A 298 5.83 3.68 -28.15
N ASP A 299 5.64 4.93 -27.72
CA ASP A 299 6.34 5.51 -26.56
C ASP A 299 6.05 4.74 -25.25
N PRO A 300 7.06 4.20 -24.55
CA PRO A 300 6.87 3.48 -23.29
C PRO A 300 6.03 4.25 -22.26
N ILE A 301 6.21 5.58 -22.16
CA ILE A 301 5.45 6.41 -21.20
C ILE A 301 3.96 6.45 -21.59
N MET A 302 3.63 6.64 -22.88
CA MET A 302 2.24 6.56 -23.35
C MET A 302 1.63 5.16 -23.18
N ARG A 303 2.40 4.10 -23.43
CA ARG A 303 1.93 2.71 -23.25
C ARG A 303 1.59 2.43 -21.78
N GLN A 304 2.43 2.89 -20.85
CA GLN A 304 2.19 2.80 -19.41
C GLN A 304 0.96 3.64 -18.98
N ASN A 305 0.86 4.90 -19.41
CA ASN A 305 -0.32 5.76 -19.20
C ASN A 305 -1.62 5.10 -19.69
N MET A 306 -1.61 4.52 -20.90
CA MET A 306 -2.76 3.83 -21.50
C MET A 306 -3.19 2.64 -20.63
N ALA A 307 -2.26 1.82 -20.18
CA ALA A 307 -2.56 0.68 -19.31
C ALA A 307 -3.18 1.13 -17.97
N MET A 308 -2.59 2.14 -17.33
CA MET A 308 -3.12 2.72 -16.08
C MET A 308 -4.52 3.32 -16.28
N ALA A 309 -4.75 4.04 -17.39
CA ALA A 309 -6.07 4.57 -17.75
C ALA A 309 -7.12 3.48 -18.03
N LEU A 310 -6.75 2.38 -18.69
CA LEU A 310 -7.61 1.21 -18.88
C LEU A 310 -7.99 0.56 -17.55
N ASN A 311 -7.07 0.45 -16.58
CA ASN A 311 -7.38 -0.13 -15.28
C ASN A 311 -8.25 0.77 -14.40
N ASN A 312 -8.03 2.09 -14.39
CA ASN A 312 -8.92 3.00 -13.68
C ASN A 312 -10.30 3.08 -14.38
N THR A 313 -10.35 2.94 -15.71
CA THR A 313 -11.59 2.85 -16.50
C THR A 313 -12.43 1.62 -16.11
N GLN A 314 -11.86 0.41 -16.10
CA GLN A 314 -12.63 -0.80 -15.72
C GLN A 314 -13.09 -0.75 -14.26
N TRP A 315 -12.31 -0.14 -13.36
CA TRP A 315 -12.69 0.01 -11.95
C TRP A 315 -13.82 1.02 -11.75
N ALA A 316 -13.80 2.15 -12.49
CA ALA A 316 -14.90 3.10 -12.52
C ALA A 316 -16.17 2.47 -13.11
N GLN A 317 -16.06 1.72 -14.21
CA GLN A 317 -17.16 0.96 -14.81
C GLN A 317 -17.73 -0.08 -13.83
N ASN A 318 -16.88 -0.87 -13.18
CA ASN A 318 -17.29 -1.84 -12.15
C ASN A 318 -18.00 -1.17 -10.95
N ARG A 319 -17.55 0.01 -10.49
CA ARG A 319 -18.25 0.81 -9.46
C ARG A 319 -19.63 1.31 -9.92
N LEU A 320 -19.81 1.56 -11.22
CA LEU A 320 -21.07 1.99 -11.83
C LEU A 320 -22.00 0.81 -12.20
N GLY A 321 -21.60 -0.44 -11.95
CA GLY A 321 -22.34 -1.64 -12.39
C GLY A 321 -22.23 -1.93 -13.89
N GLN A 322 -21.37 -1.19 -14.62
CA GLN A 322 -21.09 -1.32 -16.05
C GLN A 322 -20.12 -2.49 -16.29
N HIS A 323 -20.52 -3.69 -15.85
CA HIS A 323 -19.65 -4.86 -15.83
C HIS A 323 -19.33 -5.39 -17.24
N ALA A 324 -20.23 -5.20 -18.22
CA ALA A 324 -19.98 -5.65 -19.59
C ALA A 324 -18.91 -4.77 -20.28
N GLU A 325 -18.99 -3.46 -20.03
CA GLU A 325 -18.06 -2.45 -20.46
C GLU A 325 -16.68 -2.65 -19.79
N ALA A 326 -16.67 -2.97 -18.48
CA ALA A 326 -15.45 -3.33 -17.76
C ALA A 326 -14.74 -4.55 -18.37
N VAL A 327 -15.47 -5.62 -18.75
CA VAL A 327 -14.89 -6.77 -19.47
C VAL A 327 -14.33 -6.38 -20.83
N GLY A 328 -15.00 -5.48 -21.56
CA GLY A 328 -14.48 -4.90 -22.81
C GLY A 328 -13.16 -4.15 -22.61
N THR A 329 -13.10 -3.28 -21.60
CA THR A 329 -11.90 -2.52 -21.21
C THR A 329 -10.73 -3.43 -20.83
N CYS A 330 -10.98 -4.44 -19.99
CA CYS A 330 -9.97 -5.44 -19.64
C CYS A 330 -9.52 -6.26 -20.85
N SER A 331 -10.42 -6.55 -21.79
CA SER A 331 -10.06 -7.26 -23.03
C SER A 331 -9.14 -6.42 -23.92
N ARG A 332 -9.33 -5.10 -23.99
CA ARG A 332 -8.39 -4.17 -24.67
C ARG A 332 -7.00 -4.20 -24.01
N MET A 333 -6.93 -4.13 -22.67
CA MET A 333 -5.66 -4.26 -21.93
C MET A 333 -4.94 -5.57 -22.28
N VAL A 334 -5.62 -6.71 -22.16
CA VAL A 334 -5.02 -8.03 -22.37
C VAL A 334 -4.61 -8.24 -23.84
N HIS A 335 -5.31 -7.62 -24.79
CA HIS A 335 -4.92 -7.62 -26.20
C HIS A 335 -3.67 -6.75 -26.47
N ALA A 336 -3.63 -5.52 -25.95
CA ALA A 336 -2.55 -4.56 -26.22
C ALA A 336 -1.23 -4.87 -25.49
N PHE A 337 -1.32 -5.40 -24.25
CA PHE A 337 -0.16 -5.53 -23.36
C PHE A 337 0.05 -6.95 -22.80
N GLY A 338 -0.83 -7.90 -23.14
CA GLY A 338 -0.86 -9.23 -22.49
C GLY A 338 0.34 -10.15 -22.72
N GLY A 339 1.29 -9.76 -23.57
CA GLY A 339 2.57 -10.45 -23.82
C GLY A 339 3.80 -9.56 -23.64
N ASP A 340 3.66 -8.38 -23.01
CA ASP A 340 4.77 -7.47 -22.76
C ASP A 340 5.69 -7.96 -21.63
N SER A 341 6.96 -7.55 -21.65
CA SER A 341 7.96 -7.87 -20.63
C SER A 341 8.06 -6.82 -19.53
N ASP A 342 7.66 -5.57 -19.80
CA ASP A 342 7.64 -4.46 -18.85
C ASP A 342 6.87 -4.83 -17.57
N LEU A 343 7.49 -4.61 -16.41
CA LEU A 343 6.92 -5.03 -15.14
C LEU A 343 5.65 -4.25 -14.76
N LEU A 344 5.56 -2.96 -15.10
CA LEU A 344 4.35 -2.19 -14.86
C LEU A 344 3.22 -2.72 -15.74
N LEU A 345 3.44 -2.89 -17.05
CA LEU A 345 2.44 -3.44 -17.97
C LEU A 345 1.99 -4.84 -17.54
N ARG A 346 2.90 -5.71 -17.10
CA ARG A 346 2.54 -7.03 -16.53
C ARG A 346 1.69 -6.92 -15.25
N ARG A 347 2.03 -6.02 -14.32
CA ARG A 347 1.21 -5.71 -13.12
C ARG A 347 -0.19 -5.18 -13.51
N GLN A 348 -0.27 -4.32 -14.53
CA GLN A 348 -1.55 -3.80 -15.02
C GLN A 348 -2.39 -4.89 -15.69
N VAL A 349 -1.81 -5.77 -16.50
CA VAL A 349 -2.49 -6.92 -17.12
C VAL A 349 -3.05 -7.89 -16.06
N ALA A 350 -2.29 -8.20 -15.01
CA ALA A 350 -2.76 -9.04 -13.91
C ALA A 350 -3.99 -8.42 -13.20
N THR A 351 -3.95 -7.11 -12.96
CA THR A 351 -5.06 -6.35 -12.37
C THR A 351 -6.31 -6.36 -13.26
N ALA A 352 -6.15 -6.19 -14.59
CA ALA A 352 -7.26 -6.22 -15.53
C ALA A 352 -7.90 -7.61 -15.66
N LEU A 353 -7.10 -8.68 -15.66
CA LEU A 353 -7.63 -10.05 -15.64
C LEU A 353 -8.44 -10.32 -14.37
N ASN A 354 -7.97 -9.88 -13.20
CA ASN A 354 -8.74 -9.97 -11.95
C ASN A 354 -10.04 -9.13 -12.00
N GLY A 355 -9.99 -7.90 -12.53
CA GLY A 355 -11.17 -7.05 -12.73
C GLY A 355 -12.19 -7.61 -13.72
N SER A 356 -11.70 -8.28 -14.77
CA SER A 356 -12.53 -9.02 -15.75
C SER A 356 -13.19 -10.24 -15.11
N GLY A 357 -12.45 -11.02 -14.31
CA GLY A 357 -12.99 -12.14 -13.55
C GLY A 357 -14.10 -11.71 -12.60
N TYR A 358 -13.88 -10.63 -11.84
CA TYR A 358 -14.91 -10.01 -10.99
C TYR A 358 -16.15 -9.58 -11.79
N ALA A 359 -15.97 -8.85 -12.89
CA ALA A 359 -17.06 -8.36 -13.72
C ALA A 359 -17.87 -9.49 -14.37
N LYS A 360 -17.20 -10.53 -14.89
CA LYS A 360 -17.84 -11.74 -15.43
C LYS A 360 -18.62 -12.49 -14.34
N ALA A 361 -18.09 -12.61 -13.12
CA ALA A 361 -18.80 -13.22 -12.00
C ALA A 361 -20.05 -12.43 -11.59
N ALA A 362 -19.99 -11.09 -11.59
CA ALA A 362 -21.16 -10.23 -11.37
C ALA A 362 -22.24 -10.44 -12.46
N LEU A 363 -21.82 -10.60 -13.72
CA LEU A 363 -22.67 -10.98 -14.85
C LEU A 363 -23.11 -12.46 -14.85
N ARG A 364 -22.72 -13.26 -13.83
CA ARG A 364 -22.94 -14.72 -13.71
C ARG A 364 -22.28 -15.58 -14.79
N LEU A 365 -21.34 -15.02 -15.56
CA LEU A 365 -20.52 -15.69 -16.57
C LEU A 365 -19.36 -16.47 -15.90
N ASN A 366 -19.69 -17.33 -14.95
CA ASN A 366 -18.75 -17.86 -13.96
C ASN A 366 -17.59 -18.65 -14.55
N ASP A 367 -17.81 -19.49 -15.57
CA ASP A 367 -16.70 -20.22 -16.23
C ASP A 367 -15.75 -19.27 -16.99
N GLY A 368 -16.28 -18.18 -17.55
CA GLY A 368 -15.47 -17.11 -18.14
C GLY A 368 -14.68 -16.30 -17.10
N ALA A 369 -15.20 -16.18 -15.87
CA ALA A 369 -14.47 -15.59 -14.75
C ALA A 369 -13.34 -16.50 -14.25
N ILE A 370 -13.63 -17.80 -14.12
CA ILE A 370 -12.66 -18.84 -13.75
C ILE A 370 -11.49 -18.87 -14.75
N ALA A 371 -11.77 -18.75 -16.05
CA ALA A 371 -10.75 -18.67 -17.09
C ALA A 371 -9.82 -17.44 -16.95
N ASP A 372 -10.33 -16.27 -16.59
CA ASP A 372 -9.50 -15.07 -16.37
C ASP A 372 -8.59 -15.22 -15.15
N TRP A 373 -9.11 -15.75 -14.05
CA TRP A 373 -8.32 -16.03 -12.85
C TRP A 373 -7.27 -17.12 -13.10
N ASP A 374 -7.59 -18.16 -13.87
CA ASP A 374 -6.59 -19.14 -14.32
C ASP A 374 -5.53 -18.51 -15.24
N ALA A 375 -5.87 -17.50 -16.05
CA ALA A 375 -4.87 -16.75 -16.81
C ALA A 375 -3.91 -15.96 -15.91
N VAL A 376 -4.40 -15.31 -14.83
CA VAL A 376 -3.51 -14.67 -13.82
C VAL A 376 -2.58 -15.71 -13.20
N VAL A 377 -3.14 -16.82 -12.71
CA VAL A 377 -2.42 -17.87 -11.97
C VAL A 377 -1.43 -18.63 -12.87
N THR A 378 -1.71 -18.75 -14.17
CA THR A 378 -0.83 -19.42 -15.14
C THR A 378 0.30 -18.50 -15.62
N ARG A 379 0.03 -17.20 -15.82
CA ARG A 379 1.04 -16.24 -16.32
C ARG A 379 1.98 -15.74 -15.24
N PHE A 380 1.48 -15.52 -14.01
CA PHE A 380 2.21 -14.80 -12.96
C PHE A 380 2.45 -15.64 -11.69
N GLY A 381 2.01 -16.90 -11.66
CA GLY A 381 2.00 -17.72 -10.44
C GLY A 381 3.36 -18.02 -9.79
N ASN A 382 4.47 -17.77 -10.49
CA ASN A 382 5.84 -17.98 -10.03
C ASN A 382 6.65 -16.66 -9.94
N GLU A 383 6.02 -15.50 -10.15
CA GLU A 383 6.72 -14.21 -10.19
C GLU A 383 7.11 -13.74 -8.78
N PRO A 384 8.36 -13.27 -8.57
CA PRO A 384 8.81 -12.76 -7.27
C PRO A 384 8.28 -11.35 -6.95
N ASP A 385 7.64 -10.66 -7.89
CA ASP A 385 7.08 -9.33 -7.69
C ASP A 385 5.92 -9.30 -6.69
N LEU A 386 5.95 -8.36 -5.74
CA LEU A 386 4.94 -8.25 -4.67
C LEU A 386 3.53 -7.98 -5.21
N VAL A 387 3.41 -7.11 -6.21
CA VAL A 387 2.10 -6.77 -6.79
C VAL A 387 1.54 -7.98 -7.53
N LEU A 388 2.35 -8.68 -8.35
CA LEU A 388 1.93 -9.91 -9.02
C LEU A 388 1.55 -11.02 -8.04
N ARG A 389 2.31 -11.25 -6.94
CA ARG A 389 1.92 -12.23 -5.90
C ARG A 389 0.58 -11.86 -5.24
N ARG A 390 0.35 -10.58 -4.90
CA ARG A 390 -0.95 -10.09 -4.39
C ARG A 390 -2.10 -10.38 -5.38
N GLN A 391 -1.89 -10.14 -6.68
CA GLN A 391 -2.88 -10.43 -7.72
C GLN A 391 -3.15 -11.95 -7.88
N VAL A 392 -2.13 -12.81 -7.80
CA VAL A 392 -2.27 -14.27 -7.87
C VAL A 392 -3.02 -14.83 -6.66
N ALA A 393 -2.70 -14.36 -5.45
CA ALA A 393 -3.40 -14.78 -4.23
C ALA A 393 -4.89 -14.39 -4.26
N MET A 394 -5.21 -13.19 -4.79
CA MET A 394 -6.59 -12.76 -5.02
C MET A 394 -7.31 -13.61 -6.08
N ALA A 395 -6.68 -13.88 -7.22
CA ALA A 395 -7.23 -14.71 -8.28
C ALA A 395 -7.60 -16.12 -7.80
N LEU A 396 -6.72 -16.76 -7.01
CA LEU A 396 -6.98 -18.07 -6.40
C LEU A 396 -8.15 -18.02 -5.39
N ARG A 397 -8.27 -16.96 -4.58
CA ARG A 397 -9.41 -16.79 -3.66
C ARG A 397 -10.72 -16.72 -4.43
N ASP A 398 -10.79 -15.87 -5.45
CA ASP A 398 -12.04 -15.55 -6.14
C ASP A 398 -12.47 -16.65 -7.11
N LYS A 399 -11.52 -17.33 -7.78
CA LYS A 399 -11.77 -18.60 -8.46
C LYS A 399 -12.33 -19.65 -7.49
N GLY A 400 -11.74 -19.79 -6.30
CA GLY A 400 -12.24 -20.69 -5.27
C GLY A 400 -13.66 -20.36 -4.82
N LEU A 401 -14.02 -19.07 -4.72
CA LEU A 401 -15.37 -18.61 -4.37
C LEU A 401 -16.38 -18.89 -5.49
N ALA A 402 -16.05 -18.58 -6.74
CA ALA A 402 -16.93 -18.86 -7.89
C ALA A 402 -17.18 -20.37 -8.07
N LEU A 403 -16.14 -21.20 -7.98
CA LEU A 403 -16.29 -22.66 -7.97
C LEU A 403 -17.14 -23.15 -6.79
N SER A 404 -17.02 -22.51 -5.62
CA SER A 404 -17.86 -22.81 -4.44
C SER A 404 -19.33 -22.40 -4.62
N ALA A 405 -19.63 -21.46 -5.52
CA ALA A 405 -20.97 -21.01 -5.87
C ALA A 405 -21.60 -21.86 -7.00
N LEU A 406 -20.77 -22.41 -7.90
CA LEU A 406 -21.15 -23.40 -8.93
C LEU A 406 -21.32 -24.84 -8.38
N ASP A 407 -21.30 -25.03 -7.05
CA ASP A 407 -21.29 -26.33 -6.37
C ASP A 407 -20.05 -27.22 -6.65
N ARG A 408 -19.10 -26.75 -7.47
CA ARG A 408 -17.81 -27.39 -7.84
C ARG A 408 -16.80 -27.38 -6.67
N ARG A 409 -17.20 -27.95 -5.54
CA ARG A 409 -16.46 -27.89 -4.27
C ARG A 409 -15.09 -28.57 -4.32
N ILE A 410 -14.90 -29.62 -5.13
CA ILE A 410 -13.62 -30.32 -5.26
C ILE A 410 -12.59 -29.41 -5.94
N ASP A 411 -12.95 -28.80 -7.07
CA ASP A 411 -12.15 -27.79 -7.77
C ASP A 411 -11.82 -26.59 -6.86
N ALA A 412 -12.81 -26.14 -6.08
CA ALA A 412 -12.61 -25.07 -5.10
C ALA A 412 -11.61 -25.47 -4.00
N LEU A 413 -11.66 -26.70 -3.49
CA LEU A 413 -10.70 -27.22 -2.52
C LEU A 413 -9.29 -27.31 -3.09
N SER A 414 -9.13 -27.75 -4.33
CA SER A 414 -7.83 -27.72 -5.04
C SER A 414 -7.30 -26.28 -5.12
N THR A 415 -8.15 -25.33 -5.54
CA THR A 415 -7.78 -23.91 -5.68
C THR A 415 -7.36 -23.27 -4.35
N TYR A 416 -8.13 -23.45 -3.27
CA TYR A 416 -7.74 -22.95 -1.94
C TYR A 416 -6.50 -23.65 -1.39
N THR A 417 -6.30 -24.94 -1.69
CA THR A 417 -5.11 -25.69 -1.25
C THR A 417 -3.85 -25.13 -1.90
N ARG A 418 -3.87 -24.91 -3.22
CA ARG A 418 -2.77 -24.23 -3.94
C ARG A 418 -2.47 -22.85 -3.36
N LEU A 419 -3.48 -22.04 -3.04
CA LEU A 419 -3.30 -20.72 -2.42
C LEU A 419 -2.52 -20.84 -1.10
N ILE A 420 -2.95 -21.73 -0.21
CA ILE A 420 -2.31 -21.94 1.09
C ILE A 420 -0.87 -22.45 0.89
N GLU A 421 -0.67 -23.48 0.06
CA GLU A 421 0.65 -24.08 -0.18
C GLU A 421 1.65 -23.09 -0.80
N SER A 422 1.20 -22.19 -1.69
CA SER A 422 2.05 -21.15 -2.29
C SER A 422 2.36 -19.97 -1.34
N PHE A 423 1.47 -19.64 -0.40
CA PHE A 423 1.51 -18.34 0.30
C PHE A 423 1.45 -18.38 1.83
N GLU A 424 1.32 -19.55 2.49
CA GLU A 424 1.19 -19.67 3.96
C GLU A 424 2.37 -19.07 4.74
N ARG A 425 3.54 -18.88 4.11
CA ARG A 425 4.73 -18.26 4.70
C ARG A 425 5.04 -16.85 4.16
N ASP A 426 4.21 -16.27 3.30
CA ASP A 426 4.41 -14.89 2.83
C ASP A 426 4.13 -13.92 3.99
N THR A 427 4.96 -12.89 4.13
CA THR A 427 4.84 -11.88 5.18
C THR A 427 3.88 -10.75 4.82
N ASP A 428 3.55 -10.58 3.53
CA ASP A 428 2.70 -9.49 3.05
C ASP A 428 1.28 -9.54 3.65
N LEU A 429 0.85 -8.44 4.26
CA LEU A 429 -0.45 -8.35 4.93
C LEU A 429 -1.63 -8.67 3.99
N ALA A 430 -1.59 -8.21 2.74
CA ALA A 430 -2.67 -8.48 1.79
C ALA A 430 -2.72 -9.97 1.40
N ILE A 431 -1.58 -10.63 1.21
CA ILE A 431 -1.50 -12.07 0.95
C ILE A 431 -1.90 -12.89 2.18
N ARG A 432 -1.41 -12.55 3.39
CA ARG A 432 -1.77 -13.24 4.66
C ARG A 432 -3.28 -13.23 4.90
N ARG A 433 -3.95 -12.10 4.63
CA ARG A 433 -5.42 -11.99 4.62
C ARG A 433 -6.08 -12.98 3.65
N GLN A 434 -5.52 -13.19 2.45
CA GLN A 434 -6.04 -14.19 1.50
C GLN A 434 -5.90 -15.62 2.03
N VAL A 435 -4.76 -15.97 2.64
CA VAL A 435 -4.52 -17.30 3.22
C VAL A 435 -5.51 -17.59 4.36
N ALA A 436 -5.72 -16.64 5.27
CA ALA A 436 -6.69 -16.77 6.36
C ALA A 436 -8.14 -16.96 5.83
N MET A 437 -8.54 -16.21 4.80
CA MET A 437 -9.84 -16.41 4.13
C MET A 437 -9.91 -17.79 3.42
N ALA A 438 -8.83 -18.20 2.74
CA ALA A 438 -8.76 -19.47 2.01
C ALA A 438 -8.89 -20.69 2.93
N LEU A 439 -8.24 -20.66 4.11
CA LEU A 439 -8.39 -21.71 5.13
C LEU A 439 -9.84 -21.81 5.62
N ASN A 440 -10.50 -20.67 5.88
CA ASN A 440 -11.90 -20.65 6.31
C ASN A 440 -12.88 -21.10 5.23
N ASN A 441 -12.57 -20.84 3.95
CA ASN A 441 -13.35 -21.31 2.81
C ASN A 441 -13.10 -22.80 2.52
N LYS A 442 -11.85 -23.27 2.61
CA LYS A 442 -11.46 -24.69 2.52
C LYS A 442 -12.21 -25.52 3.56
N ARG A 443 -12.21 -25.08 4.83
CA ARG A 443 -13.08 -25.63 5.90
C ARG A 443 -14.55 -25.67 5.50
N SER A 444 -15.08 -24.60 4.90
CA SER A 444 -16.49 -24.52 4.47
C SER A 444 -16.87 -25.48 3.35
N CYS A 445 -15.92 -25.82 2.46
CA CYS A 445 -16.14 -26.81 1.41
C CYS A 445 -15.94 -28.24 1.92
N LEU A 446 -14.94 -28.50 2.76
CA LEU A 446 -14.75 -29.80 3.43
C LEU A 446 -15.97 -30.20 4.28
N HIS A 447 -16.49 -29.28 5.10
CA HIS A 447 -17.69 -29.54 5.90
C HIS A 447 -18.92 -29.88 5.03
N ARG A 448 -19.14 -29.16 3.92
CA ARG A 448 -20.27 -29.41 3.00
C ARG A 448 -20.13 -30.70 2.18
N LEU A 449 -18.91 -31.23 2.05
CA LEU A 449 -18.64 -32.54 1.45
C LEU A 449 -18.60 -33.69 2.49
N GLY A 450 -18.87 -33.41 3.77
CA GLY A 450 -18.86 -34.42 4.84
C GLY A 450 -17.48 -34.73 5.43
N HIS A 451 -16.40 -34.11 4.94
CA HIS A 451 -15.03 -34.25 5.44
C HIS A 451 -14.83 -33.52 6.77
N GLN A 452 -15.43 -34.05 7.83
CA GLN A 452 -15.44 -33.49 9.19
C GLN A 452 -14.02 -33.34 9.77
N ALA A 453 -13.19 -34.39 9.67
CA ALA A 453 -11.82 -34.40 10.20
C ALA A 453 -10.95 -33.33 9.52
N ASP A 454 -11.00 -33.26 8.19
CA ASP A 454 -10.24 -32.28 7.41
C ASP A 454 -10.73 -30.84 7.65
N ALA A 455 -12.04 -30.64 7.85
CA ALA A 455 -12.59 -29.35 8.24
C ALA A 455 -12.10 -28.90 9.62
N LEU A 456 -11.98 -29.82 10.58
CA LEU A 456 -11.39 -29.56 11.90
C LEU A 456 -9.88 -29.30 11.81
N ALA A 457 -9.16 -30.00 10.93
CA ALA A 457 -7.74 -29.74 10.65
C ALA A 457 -7.55 -28.34 10.04
N ALA A 458 -8.38 -27.93 9.08
CA ALA A 458 -8.35 -26.59 8.49
C ALA A 458 -8.66 -25.47 9.51
N CYS A 459 -9.61 -25.69 10.43
CA CYS A 459 -9.82 -24.75 11.55
C CYS A 459 -8.58 -24.64 12.44
N THR A 460 -7.95 -25.78 12.74
CA THR A 460 -6.79 -25.86 13.64
C THR A 460 -5.58 -25.18 13.01
N ARG A 461 -5.27 -25.47 11.74
CA ARG A 461 -4.17 -24.82 11.01
C ARG A 461 -4.30 -23.30 10.95
N LEU A 462 -5.52 -22.77 10.77
CA LEU A 462 -5.75 -21.32 10.77
C LEU A 462 -5.41 -20.72 12.15
N VAL A 463 -5.85 -21.35 13.24
CA VAL A 463 -5.53 -20.90 14.61
C VAL A 463 -4.05 -21.06 14.95
N ASP A 464 -3.37 -22.08 14.42
CA ASP A 464 -1.95 -22.32 14.70
C ASP A 464 -1.01 -21.41 13.87
N VAL A 465 -1.45 -20.92 12.72
CA VAL A 465 -0.69 -19.97 11.88
C VAL A 465 -0.98 -18.51 12.25
N PHE A 466 -2.23 -18.18 12.59
CA PHE A 466 -2.69 -16.80 12.75
C PHE A 466 -3.26 -16.47 14.15
N GLY A 467 -3.19 -17.38 15.11
CA GLY A 467 -3.83 -17.22 16.44
C GLY A 467 -3.33 -16.04 17.28
N SER A 468 -2.22 -15.40 16.89
CA SER A 468 -1.66 -14.20 17.52
C SER A 468 -1.41 -13.07 16.50
N ASP A 469 -2.09 -13.07 15.36
CA ASP A 469 -1.95 -12.01 14.36
C ASP A 469 -2.57 -10.69 14.85
N SER A 470 -1.92 -9.56 14.56
CA SER A 470 -2.43 -8.24 14.92
C SER A 470 -3.48 -7.72 13.94
N ASP A 471 -3.59 -8.24 12.72
CA ASP A 471 -4.55 -7.75 11.73
C ASP A 471 -6.00 -8.14 12.03
N THR A 472 -6.88 -7.15 12.12
CA THR A 472 -8.30 -7.33 12.44
C THR A 472 -9.03 -8.28 11.50
N LEU A 473 -8.80 -8.21 10.18
CA LEU A 473 -9.45 -9.14 9.23
C LEU A 473 -8.98 -10.58 9.40
N ILE A 474 -7.71 -10.79 9.77
CA ILE A 474 -7.17 -12.11 10.13
C ILE A 474 -7.75 -12.58 11.47
N ARG A 475 -7.77 -11.75 12.53
CA ARG A 475 -8.36 -12.07 13.84
C ARG A 475 -9.84 -12.48 13.71
N GLN A 476 -10.62 -11.79 12.86
CA GLN A 476 -11.98 -12.21 12.53
C GLN A 476 -12.04 -13.61 11.90
N GLN A 477 -11.07 -14.00 11.06
CA GLN A 477 -11.05 -15.35 10.50
C GLN A 477 -10.71 -16.40 11.57
N VAL A 478 -9.83 -16.09 12.51
CA VAL A 478 -9.49 -16.95 13.67
C VAL A 478 -10.71 -17.16 14.59
N ALA A 479 -11.44 -16.08 14.92
CA ALA A 479 -12.68 -16.17 15.70
C ALA A 479 -13.75 -17.04 15.00
N VAL A 480 -13.95 -16.85 13.68
CA VAL A 480 -14.84 -17.68 12.86
C VAL A 480 -14.38 -19.15 12.82
N ALA A 481 -13.06 -19.41 12.79
CA ALA A 481 -12.51 -20.77 12.77
C ALA A 481 -12.72 -21.48 14.12
N LEU A 482 -12.46 -20.82 15.25
CA LEU A 482 -12.70 -21.39 16.59
C LEU A 482 -14.19 -21.66 16.83
N ARG A 483 -15.06 -20.70 16.48
CA ARG A 483 -16.53 -20.86 16.53
C ARG A 483 -17.00 -22.03 15.67
N SER A 484 -16.43 -22.17 14.47
CA SER A 484 -16.72 -23.30 13.58
C SER A 484 -16.20 -24.64 14.13
N LYS A 485 -14.99 -24.67 14.70
CA LYS A 485 -14.37 -25.86 15.30
C LYS A 485 -15.24 -26.41 16.42
N GLY A 486 -15.67 -25.56 17.35
CA GLY A 486 -16.56 -25.96 18.44
C GLY A 486 -17.91 -26.50 17.93
N LEU A 487 -18.52 -25.85 16.95
CA LEU A 487 -19.80 -26.28 16.36
C LEU A 487 -19.71 -27.63 15.60
N LEU A 488 -18.56 -27.93 14.99
CA LEU A 488 -18.30 -29.24 14.37
C LEU A 488 -18.11 -30.33 15.42
N LEU A 489 -17.43 -30.02 16.53
CA LEU A 489 -17.19 -30.96 17.64
C LEU A 489 -18.48 -31.25 18.42
N ASP A 490 -19.33 -30.25 18.69
CA ASP A 490 -20.67 -30.41 19.29
C ASP A 490 -21.52 -31.40 18.48
N ARG A 491 -21.59 -31.20 17.15
CA ARG A 491 -22.34 -32.08 16.23
C ARG A 491 -21.80 -33.51 16.22
N SER A 492 -20.48 -33.66 16.38
CA SER A 492 -19.80 -34.95 16.52
C SER A 492 -19.87 -35.53 17.94
N ARG A 493 -20.64 -34.92 18.87
CA ARG A 493 -20.75 -35.27 20.30
C ARG A 493 -19.45 -35.18 21.12
N GLN A 494 -18.40 -34.55 20.57
CA GLN A 494 -17.09 -34.38 21.22
C GLN A 494 -17.09 -33.14 22.13
N ARG A 495 -17.93 -33.18 23.18
CA ARG A 495 -18.26 -32.01 24.01
C ARG A 495 -17.04 -31.36 24.68
N GLU A 496 -16.07 -32.14 25.15
CA GLU A 496 -14.83 -31.60 25.74
C GLU A 496 -14.02 -30.79 24.72
N GLY A 497 -13.83 -31.32 23.50
CA GLY A 497 -13.17 -30.61 22.42
C GLY A 497 -13.94 -29.36 21.96
N ALA A 498 -15.28 -29.40 21.99
CA ALA A 498 -16.12 -28.24 21.70
C ALA A 498 -15.93 -27.14 22.74
N LEU A 499 -15.99 -27.48 24.04
CA LEU A 499 -15.74 -26.56 25.14
C LEU A 499 -14.32 -25.99 25.09
N ALA A 500 -13.30 -26.79 24.77
CA ALA A 500 -11.92 -26.31 24.60
C ALA A 500 -11.78 -25.33 23.41
N ALA A 501 -12.52 -25.52 22.32
CA ALA A 501 -12.56 -24.58 21.21
C ALA A 501 -13.31 -23.28 21.53
N TYR A 502 -14.34 -23.34 22.40
CA TYR A 502 -15.04 -22.15 22.90
C TYR A 502 -14.22 -21.40 23.95
N GLY A 503 -13.51 -22.10 24.84
CA GLY A 503 -12.54 -21.54 25.78
C GLY A 503 -11.47 -20.75 25.04
N ARG A 504 -10.73 -21.40 24.14
CA ARG A 504 -9.67 -20.76 23.33
C ARG A 504 -10.15 -19.59 22.45
N LEU A 505 -11.45 -19.47 22.18
CA LEU A 505 -12.03 -18.27 21.55
C LEU A 505 -12.10 -17.10 22.56
N VAL A 506 -12.57 -17.35 23.78
CA VAL A 506 -12.57 -16.35 24.86
C VAL A 506 -11.13 -16.00 25.25
N ASP A 507 -10.26 -16.98 25.47
CA ASP A 507 -8.88 -16.79 25.95
C ASP A 507 -8.04 -15.87 25.04
N ILE A 508 -8.22 -15.97 23.72
CA ILE A 508 -7.49 -15.16 22.73
C ILE A 508 -8.12 -13.76 22.56
N PHE A 509 -9.44 -13.64 22.72
CA PHE A 509 -10.19 -12.46 22.27
C PHE A 509 -11.03 -11.73 23.32
N GLU A 510 -10.93 -12.08 24.61
CA GLU A 510 -11.68 -11.48 25.71
C GLU A 510 -11.64 -9.93 25.69
N SER A 511 -10.49 -9.35 25.32
CA SER A 511 -10.25 -7.91 25.26
C SER A 511 -10.13 -7.34 23.83
N ASP A 512 -10.57 -8.07 22.79
CA ASP A 512 -10.49 -7.60 21.41
C ASP A 512 -11.46 -6.42 21.16
N PRO A 513 -11.03 -5.30 20.52
CA PRO A 513 -11.90 -4.18 20.21
C PRO A 513 -12.91 -4.42 19.07
N ASP A 514 -12.80 -5.51 18.29
CA ASP A 514 -13.71 -5.82 17.17
C ASP A 514 -15.09 -6.33 17.64
N PRO A 515 -16.22 -5.69 17.26
CA PRO A 515 -17.55 -6.11 17.68
C PRO A 515 -18.05 -7.49 17.18
N SER A 516 -17.58 -8.04 16.04
CA SER A 516 -17.91 -9.43 15.65
C SER A 516 -17.18 -10.45 16.51
N ILE A 517 -15.95 -10.11 16.88
CA ILE A 517 -15.12 -10.93 17.73
C ILE A 517 -15.76 -10.92 19.13
N GLN A 518 -16.18 -9.76 19.65
CA GLN A 518 -16.94 -9.68 20.89
C GLN A 518 -18.34 -10.33 20.83
N GLU A 519 -19.07 -10.28 19.71
CA GLU A 519 -20.30 -11.08 19.53
C GLU A 519 -19.99 -12.58 19.65
N SER A 520 -18.88 -13.02 19.06
CA SER A 520 -18.43 -14.42 19.06
C SER A 520 -17.90 -14.87 20.43
N VAL A 521 -17.20 -14.01 21.17
CA VAL A 521 -16.78 -14.22 22.57
C VAL A 521 -18.02 -14.30 23.48
N GLY A 522 -18.96 -13.36 23.33
CA GLY A 522 -20.23 -13.38 24.06
C GLY A 522 -21.06 -14.64 23.77
N TRP A 523 -21.06 -15.11 22.52
CA TRP A 523 -21.67 -16.38 22.12
C TRP A 523 -20.95 -17.61 22.69
N ALA A 524 -19.61 -17.61 22.70
CA ALA A 524 -18.81 -18.71 23.27
C ALA A 524 -18.97 -18.81 24.79
N ARG A 525 -18.98 -17.68 25.51
CA ARG A 525 -19.25 -17.60 26.96
C ARG A 525 -20.61 -18.21 27.34
N ARG A 526 -21.64 -18.09 26.50
CA ARG A 526 -22.94 -18.76 26.69
C ARG A 526 -22.80 -20.28 26.58
N ARG A 527 -22.19 -20.76 25.50
CA ARG A 527 -21.94 -22.20 25.28
C ARG A 527 -21.10 -22.86 26.38
N LEU A 528 -20.14 -22.15 26.96
CA LEU A 528 -19.36 -22.62 28.10
C LEU A 528 -20.20 -22.80 29.38
N ARG A 529 -21.26 -21.99 29.57
CA ARG A 529 -22.21 -22.13 30.69
C ARG A 529 -23.35 -23.13 30.40
N GLY A 530 -23.48 -23.60 29.16
CA GLY A 530 -24.56 -24.50 28.73
C GLY A 530 -25.80 -23.80 28.15
N GLU A 531 -25.70 -22.51 27.83
CA GLU A 531 -26.70 -21.67 27.14
C GLU A 531 -26.53 -21.71 25.61
#